data_AF-A0A6P7F743-F1
#
_entry.id   AF-A0A6P7F743-F1
#
_cell.length_a   1.000
_cell.length_b   1.000
_cell.length_c   1.000
_cell.angle_alpha   90.00
_cell.angle_beta   90.00
_cell.angle_gamma   90.00
#
_symmetry.space_group_name_H-M   'P 1'
#
loop_
_entity.id
_entity.type
_entity.pdbx_description
1 polymer ?
#
loop_
_entity_poly.entity_id
_entity_poly.type
_entity_poly.pdbx_seq_one_letter_code
_entity_poly.pdbx_strand_id
1 'polypeptide(L)'
;MKQPAGKVESAEANNTNSNEPTREELEAEFRLDDAELCHAATKIQASFRGHMTRKNKEDQTKDASSTSQAKPQDPEEELDIDLTDPDLNKAAVKIQASFRGHMTRKDDADKKPTN
;
A
#
# COMPACT_ATOMS: atom_id res chain seq x y z
N MET A 1 -23.02 -23.78 54.33
CA MET A 1 -23.13 -23.65 52.86
C MET A 1 -22.15 -22.60 52.36
N LYS A 2 -21.44 -22.93 51.26
CA LYS A 2 -20.74 -22.08 50.29
C LYS A 2 -19.56 -21.16 50.73
N GLN A 3 -18.36 -21.57 50.32
CA GLN A 3 -17.44 -20.76 49.50
C GLN A 3 -17.99 -20.72 48.03
N PRO A 4 -17.48 -19.93 47.04
CA PRO A 4 -16.20 -19.19 46.95
C PRO A 4 -16.29 -17.80 46.26
N ALA A 5 -15.18 -17.07 46.18
CA ALA A 5 -14.61 -16.51 44.93
C ALA A 5 -13.72 -15.29 45.23
N GLY A 6 -12.44 -15.41 44.86
CA GLY A 6 -11.54 -14.28 44.79
C GLY A 6 -11.92 -13.32 43.67
N LYS A 7 -11.56 -12.05 43.86
CA LYS A 7 -11.32 -11.13 42.76
C LYS A 7 -9.99 -10.45 43.00
N VAL A 8 -9.02 -10.91 42.21
CA VAL A 8 -7.89 -10.13 41.75
C VAL A 8 -8.42 -8.96 40.95
N GLU A 9 -8.11 -7.73 41.33
CA GLU A 9 -8.14 -6.57 40.44
C GLU A 9 -7.03 -5.65 40.93
N SER A 10 -5.83 -5.94 40.46
CA SER A 10 -5.20 -5.26 39.32
C SER A 10 -4.55 -3.97 39.81
N ALA A 11 -3.23 -4.03 39.88
CA ALA A 11 -2.37 -2.89 40.13
C ALA A 11 -2.68 -1.77 39.13
N GLU A 12 -3.32 -0.70 39.59
CA GLU A 12 -3.29 0.57 38.90
C GLU A 12 -1.86 1.12 39.01
N ALA A 13 -1.08 0.86 37.98
CA ALA A 13 0.17 1.54 37.74
C ALA A 13 -0.14 3.03 37.53
N ASN A 14 -0.08 3.79 38.64
CA ASN A 14 0.00 5.24 38.65
C ASN A 14 1.22 5.67 37.82
N ASN A 15 0.98 5.96 36.55
CA ASN A 15 1.84 6.82 35.74
C ASN A 15 1.05 8.09 35.41
N THR A 16 0.82 8.90 36.44
CA THR A 16 0.30 10.24 36.31
C THR A 16 1.38 11.12 35.68
N ASN A 17 1.43 11.13 34.36
CA ASN A 17 2.01 12.25 33.62
C ASN A 17 1.05 13.42 33.80
N SER A 18 1.35 14.31 34.73
CA SER A 18 0.49 15.41 35.21
C SER A 18 0.25 16.55 34.20
N ASN A 19 0.29 16.27 32.90
CA ASN A 19 0.18 17.26 31.82
C ASN A 19 -0.82 16.82 30.74
N GLU A 20 -1.81 16.02 31.11
CA GLU A 20 -2.91 15.70 30.21
C GLU A 20 -3.81 16.94 30.08
N PRO A 21 -3.97 17.51 28.87
CA PRO A 21 -4.82 18.67 28.67
C PRO A 21 -6.26 18.32 29.04
N THR A 22 -6.92 19.26 29.73
CA THR A 22 -8.32 19.09 30.08
C THR A 22 -9.18 19.06 28.83
N ARG A 23 -10.34 18.41 28.91
CA ARG A 23 -11.31 18.36 27.79
C ARG A 23 -11.68 19.76 27.28
N GLU A 24 -11.82 20.71 28.20
CA GLU A 24 -12.18 22.09 27.91
C GLU A 24 -11.06 22.83 27.15
N GLU A 25 -9.79 22.58 27.51
CA GLU A 25 -8.62 23.10 26.78
C GLU A 25 -8.54 22.50 25.37
N LEU A 26 -8.82 21.20 25.23
CA LEU A 26 -8.87 20.53 23.92
C LEU A 26 -10.00 21.08 23.04
N GLU A 27 -11.19 21.29 23.58
CA GLU A 27 -12.33 21.85 22.84
C GLU A 27 -12.09 23.33 22.45
N ALA A 28 -11.30 24.06 23.24
CA ALA A 28 -10.88 25.41 22.89
C ALA A 28 -9.87 25.43 21.73
N GLU A 29 -8.94 24.48 21.68
CA GLU A 29 -7.89 24.38 20.66
C GLU A 29 -8.39 23.70 19.36
N PHE A 30 -9.27 22.70 19.48
CA PHE A 30 -9.80 21.91 18.36
C PHE A 30 -11.27 22.23 18.09
N ARG A 31 -11.55 23.47 17.64
CA ARG A 31 -12.92 23.89 17.42
C ARG A 31 -13.57 23.24 16.21
N LEU A 32 -14.81 22.78 16.36
CA LEU A 32 -15.59 22.17 15.28
C LEU A 32 -16.06 23.16 14.21
N ASP A 33 -16.01 24.47 14.50
CA ASP A 33 -16.32 25.54 13.56
C ASP A 33 -15.10 25.95 12.71
N ASP A 34 -13.90 25.46 13.05
CA ASP A 34 -12.69 25.68 12.26
C ASP A 34 -12.69 24.78 11.02
N ALA A 35 -12.95 25.42 9.87
CA ALA A 35 -12.98 24.76 8.58
C ALA A 35 -11.61 24.18 8.16
N GLU A 36 -10.50 24.82 8.52
CA GLU A 36 -9.15 24.35 8.21
C GLU A 36 -8.82 23.10 9.01
N LEU A 37 -9.16 23.09 10.31
CA LEU A 37 -8.99 21.94 11.17
C LEU A 37 -9.82 20.75 10.70
N CYS A 38 -11.09 20.97 10.36
CA CYS A 38 -11.98 19.94 9.80
C CYS A 38 -11.41 19.37 8.49
N HIS A 39 -10.89 20.22 7.62
CA HIS A 39 -10.28 19.79 6.35
C HIS A 39 -9.01 18.94 6.59
N ALA A 40 -8.14 19.39 7.50
CA ALA A 40 -6.93 18.67 7.87
C ALA A 40 -7.26 17.29 8.47
N ALA A 41 -8.20 17.24 9.42
CA ALA A 41 -8.67 15.99 10.03
C ALA A 41 -9.23 15.02 8.97
N THR A 42 -10.07 15.52 8.06
CA THR A 42 -10.63 14.73 6.95
C THR A 42 -9.52 14.16 6.05
N LYS A 43 -8.49 14.94 5.74
CA LYS A 43 -7.35 14.51 4.93
C LYS A 43 -6.54 13.40 5.61
N ILE A 44 -6.29 13.53 6.90
CA ILE A 44 -5.58 12.52 7.71
C ILE A 44 -6.39 11.23 7.75
N GLN A 45 -7.69 11.31 8.06
CA GLN A 45 -8.59 10.16 8.12
C GLN A 45 -8.69 9.44 6.76
N ALA A 46 -8.83 10.19 5.67
CA ALA A 46 -8.89 9.63 4.32
C ALA A 46 -7.58 8.93 3.94
N SER A 47 -6.43 9.56 4.22
CA SER A 47 -5.11 8.98 3.97
C SER A 47 -4.91 7.69 4.75
N PHE A 48 -5.27 7.68 6.03
CA PHE A 48 -5.14 6.52 6.92
C PHE A 48 -6.04 5.36 6.49
N ARG A 49 -7.31 5.62 6.18
CA ARG A 49 -8.22 4.59 5.65
C ARG A 49 -7.70 4.00 4.34
N GLY A 50 -7.16 4.85 3.46
CA GLY A 50 -6.50 4.42 2.23
C GLY A 50 -5.25 3.57 2.49
N HIS A 51 -4.41 3.98 3.45
CA HIS A 51 -3.23 3.24 3.87
C HIS A 51 -3.59 1.87 4.44
N MET A 52 -4.60 1.77 5.31
CA MET A 52 -5.06 0.49 5.85
C MET A 52 -5.59 -0.44 4.76
N THR A 53 -6.31 0.09 3.78
CA THR A 53 -6.77 -0.69 2.62
C THR A 53 -5.60 -1.22 1.79
N ARG A 54 -4.59 -0.38 1.55
CA ARG A 54 -3.38 -0.77 0.78
C ARG A 54 -2.51 -1.74 1.56
N LYS A 55 -2.26 -1.52 2.84
CA LYS A 55 -1.48 -2.40 3.70
C LYS A 55 -2.10 -3.81 3.76
N ASN A 56 -3.41 -3.91 3.91
CA ASN A 56 -4.11 -5.21 3.90
C ASN A 56 -4.05 -5.90 2.53
N LYS A 57 -3.93 -5.15 1.42
CA LYS A 57 -3.68 -5.70 0.09
C LYS A 57 -2.22 -6.10 -0.09
N GLU A 58 -1.28 -5.30 0.40
CA GLU A 58 0.16 -5.62 0.38
C GLU A 58 0.46 -6.88 1.17
N ASP A 59 -0.20 -7.11 2.31
CA ASP A 59 -0.06 -8.36 3.07
C ASP A 59 -0.69 -9.56 2.33
N GLN A 60 -1.61 -9.35 1.39
CA GLN A 60 -2.10 -10.39 0.46
C GLN A 60 -1.30 -10.50 -0.85
N THR A 61 -0.57 -9.45 -1.24
CA THR A 61 0.24 -9.41 -2.46
C THR A 61 1.73 -9.55 -2.21
N LYS A 62 2.20 -9.70 -0.96
CA LYS A 62 3.57 -10.16 -0.70
C LYS A 62 3.80 -11.58 -1.23
N ASP A 63 2.73 -12.35 -1.42
CA ASP A 63 2.74 -13.63 -2.14
C ASP A 63 2.57 -13.47 -3.67
N ALA A 64 2.23 -12.27 -4.19
CA ALA A 64 1.88 -12.08 -5.61
C ALA A 64 2.61 -10.92 -6.33
N SER A 65 3.37 -10.08 -5.64
CA SER A 65 3.99 -8.85 -6.19
C SER A 65 5.51 -8.79 -6.02
N SER A 66 6.12 -9.84 -5.47
CA SER A 66 7.58 -10.07 -5.54
C SER A 66 7.96 -11.02 -6.69
N THR A 67 7.09 -11.20 -7.67
CA THR A 67 7.37 -12.04 -8.85
C THR A 67 7.07 -11.29 -10.13
N SER A 68 7.79 -10.18 -10.34
CA SER A 68 8.34 -9.94 -11.67
C SER A 68 9.74 -10.53 -11.68
N GLN A 69 9.82 -11.73 -12.25
CA GLN A 69 11.01 -12.41 -12.76
C GLN A 69 12.02 -12.97 -11.75
N ALA A 70 11.83 -14.27 -11.47
CA ALA A 70 12.85 -15.33 -11.54
C ALA A 70 12.41 -16.50 -10.66
N LYS A 71 11.25 -17.11 -10.96
CA LYS A 71 11.09 -18.52 -10.63
C LYS A 71 11.68 -19.26 -11.83
N PRO A 72 12.71 -20.11 -11.68
CA PRO A 72 12.95 -21.13 -12.69
C PRO A 72 11.69 -22.00 -12.65
N GLN A 73 10.76 -21.71 -13.56
CA GLN A 73 9.70 -22.66 -13.85
C GLN A 73 10.40 -23.87 -14.43
N ASP A 74 10.05 -25.01 -13.85
CA ASP A 74 10.41 -26.33 -14.32
C ASP A 74 10.26 -26.35 -15.85
N PRO A 75 11.28 -26.76 -16.65
CA PRO A 75 11.17 -26.80 -18.11
C PRO A 75 10.06 -27.74 -18.62
N GLU A 76 9.37 -28.46 -17.73
CA GLU A 76 8.29 -29.42 -18.03
C GLU A 76 6.87 -28.89 -17.74
N GLU A 77 6.68 -27.66 -17.24
CA GLU A 77 5.36 -27.01 -17.31
C GLU A 77 5.12 -26.57 -18.77
N GLU A 78 4.57 -27.48 -19.58
CA GLU A 78 4.00 -27.15 -20.89
C GLU A 78 2.95 -26.05 -20.70
N LEU A 79 3.36 -24.80 -20.93
CA LEU A 79 2.45 -23.67 -20.95
C LEU A 79 1.50 -23.87 -22.14
N ASP A 80 0.23 -24.18 -21.85
CA ASP A 80 -0.85 -24.23 -22.84
C ASP A 80 -1.18 -22.80 -23.30
N ILE A 81 -0.41 -22.32 -24.29
CA ILE A 81 -0.54 -20.97 -24.84
C ILE A 81 -1.53 -21.01 -26.01
N ASP A 82 -2.73 -20.46 -25.80
CA ASP A 82 -3.68 -20.22 -26.88
C ASP A 82 -3.21 -19.07 -27.79
N LEU A 83 -2.65 -19.41 -28.95
CA LEU A 83 -2.20 -18.43 -29.96
C LEU A 83 -3.36 -17.64 -30.59
N THR A 84 -4.59 -18.07 -30.41
CA THR A 84 -5.79 -17.39 -30.91
C THR A 84 -6.38 -16.39 -29.92
N ASP A 85 -5.90 -16.37 -28.68
CA ASP A 85 -6.36 -15.43 -27.66
C ASP A 85 -6.10 -13.97 -28.10
N PRO A 86 -7.14 -13.14 -28.28
CA PRO A 86 -6.97 -11.74 -28.62
C PRO A 86 -6.19 -10.95 -27.56
N ASP A 87 -6.28 -11.32 -26.28
CA ASP A 87 -5.59 -10.62 -25.19
C ASP A 87 -4.09 -10.95 -25.17
N LEU A 88 -3.71 -12.21 -25.38
CA LEU A 88 -2.31 -12.62 -25.63
C LEU A 88 -1.71 -11.86 -26.82
N ASN A 89 -2.42 -11.82 -27.95
CA ASN A 89 -1.97 -11.11 -29.14
C ASN A 89 -1.79 -9.60 -28.89
N LYS A 90 -2.73 -8.97 -28.19
CA LYS A 90 -2.64 -7.56 -27.80
C LYS A 90 -1.46 -7.28 -26.89
N ALA A 91 -1.20 -8.16 -25.92
CA ALA A 91 -0.04 -8.07 -25.04
C ALA A 91 1.28 -8.19 -25.82
N ALA A 92 1.37 -9.20 -26.70
CA ALA A 92 2.54 -9.41 -27.56
C ALA A 92 2.83 -8.20 -28.44
N VAL A 93 1.81 -7.64 -29.11
CA VAL A 93 1.93 -6.43 -29.93
C VAL A 93 2.45 -5.24 -29.11
N LYS A 94 1.95 -5.06 -27.88
CA LYS A 94 2.41 -3.98 -26.99
C LYS A 94 3.89 -4.13 -26.61
N ILE A 95 4.32 -5.35 -26.30
CA ILE A 95 5.72 -5.66 -25.98
C ILE A 95 6.60 -5.38 -27.19
N GLN A 96 6.21 -5.87 -28.37
CA GLN A 96 6.94 -5.66 -29.62
C GLN A 96 7.07 -4.18 -29.99
N ALA A 97 5.98 -3.41 -29.87
CA ALA A 97 5.97 -1.97 -30.15
C ALA A 97 6.88 -1.20 -29.19
N SER A 98 6.80 -1.50 -27.89
CA SER A 98 7.67 -0.90 -26.87
C SER A 98 9.14 -1.19 -27.15
N PHE A 99 9.47 -2.45 -27.46
CA PHE A 99 10.82 -2.89 -27.77
C PHE A 99 11.37 -2.21 -29.02
N ARG A 100 10.58 -2.17 -30.11
CA ARG A 100 10.97 -1.47 -31.35
C ARG A 100 11.28 0.00 -31.08
N GLY A 101 10.41 0.69 -30.34
CA GLY A 101 10.65 2.09 -29.97
C GLY A 101 11.87 2.27 -29.06
N HIS A 102 12.14 1.32 -28.16
CA HIS A 102 13.33 1.34 -27.31
C HIS A 102 14.62 1.18 -28.14
N MET A 103 14.65 0.27 -29.11
CA MET A 103 15.80 0.10 -30.01
C MET A 103 16.10 1.38 -30.80
N THR A 104 15.08 2.00 -31.42
CA THR A 104 15.27 3.26 -32.16
C THR A 104 15.85 4.37 -31.28
N ARG A 105 15.27 4.57 -30.09
CA ARG A 105 15.78 5.60 -29.16
C ARG A 105 17.20 5.32 -28.68
N LYS A 106 17.56 4.05 -28.52
CA LYS A 106 18.92 3.66 -28.15
C LYS A 106 19.89 3.94 -29.29
N ASP A 107 19.55 3.56 -30.52
CA ASP A 107 20.36 3.82 -31.71
C ASP A 107 20.57 5.32 -31.95
N ASP A 108 19.54 6.14 -31.72
CA ASP A 108 19.61 7.60 -31.82
C ASP A 108 20.41 8.23 -30.67
N ALA A 109 20.34 7.66 -29.46
CA ALA A 109 21.15 8.12 -28.33
C ALA A 109 22.64 7.78 -28.50
N ASP A 110 22.95 6.65 -29.12
CA ASP A 110 24.32 6.21 -29.40
C ASP A 110 24.95 7.03 -30.55
N LYS A 111 24.15 7.51 -31.51
CA LYS A 111 24.58 8.53 -32.49
C LYS A 111 24.54 9.92 -31.86
N LYS A 112 25.60 10.28 -31.11
CA LYS A 112 25.81 11.67 -30.67
C LYS A 112 25.56 12.64 -31.85
N PRO A 113 24.85 13.76 -31.64
CA PRO A 113 24.77 14.80 -32.66
C PRO A 113 26.18 15.31 -32.92
N THR A 114 26.72 15.02 -34.10
CA THR A 114 27.91 15.69 -34.62
C THR A 114 27.48 17.09 -35.01
N ASN A 115 27.77 18.06 -34.15
CA ASN A 115 27.74 19.49 -34.47
C ASN A 115 29.10 19.93 -35.00
#